data_AF-A0A350YKC7-F1
#
_entry.id   AF-A0A350YKC7-F1
#
_cell.length_a   1.000
_cell.length_b   1.000
_cell.length_c   1.000
_cell.angle_alpha   90.00
_cell.angle_beta   90.00
_cell.angle_gamma   90.00
#
_symmetry.space_group_name_H-M   'P 1'
#
loop_
_entity.id
_entity.type
_entity.pdbx_description
1 polymer ?
#
loop_
_entity_poly.entity_id
_entity_poly.type
_entity_poly.pdbx_seq_one_letter_code
_entity_poly.pdbx_strand_id
1 'polypeptide(L)'
;MAQTNPVVSAKTTSGGIRIRKSFGRIPEVAEMPNLIEVQRRSYEYFLQMDVPPAKRDRVGLQEVLRSAFPIRDFAERAVLDFVSYELEQPKYDVEECQQRGMTFAAPLKVTLRLTVFDVDETTGVKSIRDIKEQDVYMGDMPLMTANGTFVVNGTERVIVSQMHRSPGVFFDHDKGKTHASGKYLFAARVIPYRGSWLDFEFDAKDLVYVRIDRRRKLPVTTLLYALYSEETEKLRLKREKSGKGLDLHEIQGMTKEEILGAF
;
A
#
# COMPACT_ATOMS: atom_id res chain seq x y z
N MET A 1 42.27 37.47 34.15
CA MET A 1 41.13 38.20 33.58
C MET A 1 40.58 37.37 32.42
N ALA A 2 39.50 36.63 32.63
CA ALA A 2 38.78 35.94 31.56
C ALA A 2 37.37 36.52 31.53
N GLN A 3 37.08 37.26 30.46
CA GLN A 3 35.84 37.99 30.28
C GLN A 3 34.68 37.01 30.14
N THR A 4 33.73 37.09 31.08
CA THR A 4 32.44 36.40 30.99
C THR A 4 31.56 37.16 30.00
N ASN A 5 31.29 36.54 28.84
CA ASN A 5 30.33 37.09 27.88
C ASN A 5 28.92 37.14 28.51
N PRO A 6 28.19 38.26 28.38
CA PRO A 6 26.88 38.40 28.98
C PRO A 6 25.85 37.53 28.23
N VAL A 7 25.04 36.83 29.02
CA VAL A 7 23.81 36.16 28.57
C VAL A 7 22.91 37.23 27.95
N VAL A 8 22.55 37.05 26.67
CA VAL A 8 21.66 37.96 25.95
C VAL A 8 20.29 37.98 26.64
N SER A 9 20.04 39.06 27.38
CA SER A 9 18.80 39.34 28.10
C SER A 9 17.85 40.14 27.21
N ALA A 10 16.69 39.55 26.94
CA ALA A 10 15.41 40.12 26.52
C ALA A 10 15.40 41.39 25.63
N LYS A 11 14.99 41.25 24.37
CA LYS A 11 14.45 42.36 23.57
C LYS A 11 13.00 42.62 23.99
N THR A 12 12.74 43.81 24.53
CA THR A 12 11.41 44.32 24.87
C THR A 12 10.81 44.98 23.64
N THR A 13 9.72 44.44 23.10
CA THR A 13 8.89 45.12 22.10
C THR A 13 7.51 45.38 22.70
N SER A 14 7.06 46.63 22.58
CA SER A 14 5.85 47.21 23.15
C SER A 14 4.58 46.51 22.66
N GLY A 15 3.93 45.75 23.54
CA GLY A 15 2.61 45.16 23.30
C GLY A 15 2.36 43.93 24.18
N GLY A 16 2.09 44.10 25.47
CA GLY A 16 1.47 43.06 26.33
C GLY A 16 2.11 41.67 26.42
N ILE A 17 3.37 41.47 26.02
CA ILE A 17 4.01 40.15 26.06
C ILE A 17 4.58 39.88 27.46
N ARG A 18 3.98 38.91 28.17
CA ARG A 18 4.53 38.37 29.42
C ARG A 18 5.78 37.55 29.11
N ILE A 19 6.95 38.06 29.47
CA ILE A 19 8.23 37.37 29.25
C ILE A 19 8.35 36.17 30.21
N ARG A 20 8.42 34.96 29.65
CA ARG A 20 8.71 33.73 30.40
C ARG A 20 10.22 33.55 30.48
N LYS A 21 10.79 33.58 31.69
CA LYS A 21 12.21 33.24 31.90
C LYS A 21 12.40 31.73 31.70
N SER A 22 13.34 31.34 30.83
CA SER A 22 13.80 29.96 30.67
C SER A 22 15.11 29.78 31.44
N PHE A 23 15.22 28.70 32.22
CA PHE A 23 16.45 28.33 32.95
C PHE A 23 17.18 27.15 32.27
N GLY A 24 16.76 26.77 31.07
CA GLY A 24 17.40 25.71 30.29
C GLY A 24 18.83 26.07 29.93
N ARG A 25 19.77 25.16 30.18
CA ARG A 25 21.20 25.34 29.86
C ARG A 25 21.57 24.83 28.46
N ILE A 26 20.76 23.93 27.90
CA ILE A 26 20.98 23.31 26.60
C ILE A 26 20.29 24.18 25.54
N PRO A 27 21.01 24.64 24.49
CA PRO A 27 20.39 25.39 23.41
C PRO A 27 19.51 24.49 22.55
N GLU A 28 18.40 25.05 22.06
CA GLU A 28 17.54 24.39 21.08
C GLU A 28 18.27 24.38 19.73
N VAL A 29 18.58 23.19 19.22
CA VAL A 29 19.38 22.99 17.98
C VAL A 29 18.52 22.88 16.72
N ALA A 30 17.22 22.63 16.89
CA ALA A 30 16.26 22.51 15.80
C ALA A 30 14.93 23.10 16.27
N GLU A 31 14.26 23.83 15.37
CA GLU A 31 12.95 24.40 15.66
C GLU A 31 11.88 23.32 15.76
N MET A 32 10.83 23.61 16.54
CA MET A 32 9.68 22.72 16.66
C MET A 32 8.99 22.57 15.30
N PRO A 33 8.86 21.33 14.77
CA PRO A 33 8.21 21.11 13.49
C PRO A 33 6.70 21.32 13.61
N ASN A 34 6.02 21.38 12.47
CA ASN A 34 4.57 21.44 12.44
C ASN A 34 3.99 20.11 12.95
N LEU A 35 3.29 20.17 14.09
CA LEU A 35 2.76 18.99 14.79
C LEU A 35 1.63 18.26 14.03
N ILE A 36 1.00 18.92 13.06
CA ILE A 36 -0.04 18.31 12.20
C ILE A 36 0.49 17.92 10.81
N GLU A 37 1.79 18.12 10.56
CA GLU A 37 2.41 17.87 9.25
C GLU A 37 2.24 16.42 8.80
N VAL A 38 2.35 15.46 9.73
CA VAL A 38 2.22 14.03 9.40
C VAL A 38 0.88 13.72 8.74
N GLN A 39 -0.22 14.27 9.28
CA GLN A 39 -1.56 14.05 8.73
C GLN A 39 -1.71 14.73 7.37
N ARG A 40 -1.32 16.01 7.30
CA ARG A 40 -1.43 16.82 6.08
C ARG A 40 -0.62 16.24 4.92
N ARG A 41 0.66 15.99 5.16
CA ARG A 41 1.59 15.45 4.17
C ARG A 41 1.15 14.07 3.66
N SER A 42 0.62 13.21 4.55
CA SER A 42 0.11 11.91 4.14
C SER A 42 -1.07 12.03 3.18
N TYR A 43 -1.96 12.99 3.40
CA TYR A 43 -3.15 13.18 2.58
C TYR A 43 -2.85 13.92 1.27
N GLU A 44 -1.98 14.92 1.31
CA GLU A 44 -1.44 15.61 0.12
C GLU A 44 -0.72 14.61 -0.80
N TYR A 45 0.11 13.73 -0.23
CA TYR A 45 0.78 12.66 -0.97
C TYR A 45 -0.20 11.65 -1.58
N PHE A 46 -1.30 11.34 -0.88
CA PHE A 46 -2.34 10.46 -1.40
C PHE A 46 -3.10 11.06 -2.59
N LEU A 47 -3.53 12.32 -2.49
CA LEU A 47 -4.38 12.96 -3.49
C LEU A 47 -3.62 13.57 -4.67
N GLN A 48 -2.43 14.13 -4.46
CA GLN A 48 -1.67 14.89 -5.47
C GLN A 48 -2.52 15.91 -6.24
N MET A 49 -3.44 16.59 -5.53
CA MET A 49 -4.47 17.45 -6.11
C MET A 49 -3.86 18.64 -6.87
N ASP A 50 -2.83 19.26 -6.30
CA ASP A 50 -2.15 20.44 -6.87
C ASP A 50 -1.05 20.09 -7.89
N VAL A 51 -0.88 18.80 -8.20
CA VAL A 51 0.14 18.32 -9.15
C VAL A 51 -0.52 18.07 -10.51
N PRO A 52 -0.02 18.67 -11.60
CA PRO A 52 -0.54 18.41 -12.94
C PRO A 52 -0.48 16.92 -13.29
N PRO A 53 -1.48 16.35 -13.99
CA PRO A 53 -1.56 14.90 -14.25
C PRO A 53 -0.28 14.30 -14.86
N ALA A 54 0.40 15.03 -15.74
CA ALA A 54 1.64 14.57 -16.39
C ALA A 54 2.85 14.48 -15.46
N LYS A 55 2.82 15.17 -14.31
CA LYS A 55 3.92 15.23 -13.32
C LYS A 55 3.61 14.46 -12.04
N ARG A 56 2.46 13.78 -11.95
CA ARG A 56 2.09 12.98 -10.78
C ARG A 56 2.97 11.76 -10.65
N ASP A 57 3.46 11.53 -9.44
CA ASP A 57 4.18 10.32 -9.09
C ASP A 57 3.20 9.14 -9.05
N ARG A 58 3.69 7.93 -9.31
CA ARG A 58 2.89 6.69 -9.26
C ARG A 58 2.68 6.23 -7.82
N VAL A 59 2.00 7.06 -7.04
CA VAL A 59 1.76 6.88 -5.60
C VAL A 59 0.33 7.28 -5.24
N GLY A 60 -0.18 6.78 -4.12
CA GLY A 60 -1.50 7.17 -3.62
C GLY A 60 -2.63 6.83 -4.59
N LEU A 61 -3.51 7.79 -4.87
CA LEU A 61 -4.65 7.60 -5.78
C LEU A 61 -4.21 7.25 -7.21
N GLN A 62 -3.12 7.86 -7.68
CA GLN A 62 -2.56 7.58 -9.01
C GLN A 62 -2.08 6.13 -9.15
N GLU A 63 -1.44 5.59 -8.11
CA GLU A 63 -0.98 4.19 -8.08
C GLU A 63 -2.18 3.23 -8.10
N VAL A 64 -3.19 3.48 -7.27
CA VAL A 64 -4.38 2.63 -7.18
C VAL A 64 -5.09 2.57 -8.54
N LEU A 65 -5.36 3.71 -9.17
CA LEU A 65 -6.00 3.75 -10.48
C LEU A 65 -5.14 3.04 -11.54
N ARG A 66 -3.82 3.28 -11.58
CA ARG A 66 -2.92 2.57 -12.50
C ARG A 66 -2.79 1.07 -12.23
N SER A 67 -3.02 0.62 -11.00
CA SER A 67 -2.95 -0.81 -10.66
C SER A 67 -4.22 -1.57 -11.05
N ALA A 68 -5.35 -0.88 -11.09
CA ALA A 68 -6.65 -1.47 -11.44
C ALA A 68 -6.88 -1.52 -12.96
N PHE A 69 -6.29 -0.60 -13.72
CA PHE A 69 -6.41 -0.51 -15.18
C PHE A 69 -5.10 -0.96 -15.87
N PRO A 70 -5.15 -1.56 -17.07
CA PRO A 70 -6.33 -1.75 -17.93
C PRO A 70 -7.27 -2.86 -17.47
N ILE A 71 -8.57 -2.65 -17.72
CA ILE A 71 -9.58 -3.71 -17.60
C ILE A 71 -9.88 -4.20 -19.02
N ARG A 72 -9.76 -5.50 -19.24
CA ARG A 72 -10.04 -6.15 -20.52
C ARG A 72 -11.29 -7.00 -20.42
N ASP A 73 -12.10 -6.97 -21.47
CA ASP A 73 -13.18 -7.95 -21.63
C ASP A 73 -12.61 -9.37 -21.85
N PHE A 74 -13.36 -10.40 -21.45
CA PHE A 74 -13.01 -11.81 -21.63
C PHE A 74 -12.78 -12.16 -23.10
N ALA A 75 -13.56 -11.58 -24.01
CA ALA A 75 -13.39 -11.76 -25.45
C ALA A 75 -12.28 -10.86 -26.06
N GLU A 76 -11.60 -10.05 -25.23
CA GLU A 76 -10.58 -9.07 -25.63
C GLU A 76 -11.01 -8.11 -26.75
N ARG A 77 -12.32 -7.85 -26.88
CA ARG A 77 -12.91 -6.91 -27.85
C ARG A 77 -12.94 -5.47 -27.37
N ALA A 78 -12.77 -5.25 -26.06
CA ALA A 78 -12.73 -3.92 -25.47
C ALA A 78 -11.68 -3.85 -24.36
N VAL A 79 -11.02 -2.70 -24.29
CA VAL A 79 -10.06 -2.38 -23.22
C VAL A 79 -10.42 -1.01 -22.67
N LEU A 80 -10.55 -0.94 -21.35
CA LEU A 80 -10.77 0.30 -20.61
C LEU A 80 -9.45 0.70 -19.94
N ASP A 81 -8.95 1.87 -20.30
CA ASP A 81 -7.70 2.45 -19.82
C ASP A 81 -7.97 3.67 -18.94
N PHE A 82 -7.10 3.87 -17.95
CA PHE A 82 -7.08 5.07 -17.13
C PHE A 82 -6.10 6.10 -17.71
N VAL A 83 -6.59 7.32 -17.95
CA VAL A 83 -5.79 8.43 -18.49
C VAL A 83 -5.34 9.36 -17.35
N SER A 84 -6.29 9.95 -16.64
CA SER A 84 -6.06 10.95 -15.58
C SER A 84 -7.23 11.02 -14.61
N TYR A 85 -7.03 11.71 -13.49
CA TYR A 85 -8.12 12.09 -12.58
C TYR A 85 -8.02 13.57 -12.21
N GLU A 86 -9.14 14.16 -11.84
CA GLU A 86 -9.26 15.53 -11.40
C GLU A 86 -10.21 15.59 -10.21
N LEU A 87 -9.85 16.38 -9.20
CA LEU A 87 -10.77 16.73 -8.12
C LEU A 87 -11.29 18.13 -8.40
N GLU A 88 -12.61 18.25 -8.50
CA GLU A 88 -13.25 19.55 -8.63
C GLU A 88 -13.21 20.30 -7.29
N GLN A 89 -13.57 21.59 -7.33
CA GLN A 89 -13.69 22.35 -6.09
C GLN A 89 -14.85 21.82 -5.24
N PRO A 90 -14.69 21.82 -3.90
CA PRO A 90 -15.78 21.47 -3.00
C PRO A 90 -16.95 22.45 -3.19
N LYS A 91 -18.18 21.93 -3.10
CA LYS A 91 -19.40 22.71 -3.34
C LYS A 91 -19.66 23.77 -2.27
N TYR A 92 -19.19 23.51 -1.05
CA TYR A 92 -19.42 24.30 0.15
C TYR A 92 -18.13 24.41 0.95
N ASP A 93 -18.03 25.43 1.79
CA ASP A 93 -16.91 25.58 2.71
C ASP A 93 -17.07 24.74 3.98
N VAL A 94 -16.04 24.76 4.83
CA VAL A 94 -15.99 23.95 6.05
C VAL A 94 -17.08 24.37 7.05
N GLU A 95 -17.33 25.66 7.22
CA GLU A 95 -18.29 26.19 8.19
C GLU A 95 -19.73 25.88 7.77
N GLU A 96 -20.06 26.03 6.49
CA GLU A 96 -21.36 25.69 5.93
C GLU A 96 -21.64 24.18 6.02
N CYS A 97 -20.63 23.34 5.76
CA CYS A 97 -20.75 21.90 5.96
C CYS A 97 -21.05 21.54 7.43
N GLN A 98 -20.40 22.19 8.39
CA GLN A 98 -20.66 21.98 9.82
C GLN A 98 -22.08 22.40 10.20
N GLN A 99 -22.51 23.60 9.81
CA GLN A 99 -23.82 24.14 10.16
C GLN A 99 -24.99 23.34 9.56
N ARG A 100 -24.84 22.87 8.31
CA ARG A 100 -25.90 22.16 7.58
C ARG A 100 -25.87 20.64 7.75
N GLY A 101 -24.92 20.08 8.49
CA GLY A 101 -24.81 18.64 8.64
C GLY A 101 -24.29 17.91 7.39
N MET A 102 -23.53 18.60 6.52
CA MET A 102 -22.99 18.04 5.27
C MET A 102 -21.54 17.58 5.42
N THR A 103 -21.04 16.83 4.45
CA THR A 103 -19.63 16.39 4.39
C THR A 103 -18.83 17.34 3.51
N PHE A 104 -17.68 17.81 4.00
CA PHE A 104 -16.76 18.64 3.22
C PHE A 104 -15.98 17.75 2.26
N ALA A 105 -16.38 17.76 0.98
CA ALA A 105 -15.85 16.87 -0.05
C ALA A 105 -15.80 17.52 -1.43
N ALA A 106 -14.93 16.99 -2.29
CA ALA A 106 -14.75 17.39 -3.68
C ALA A 106 -15.14 16.24 -4.63
N PRO A 107 -15.89 16.52 -5.71
CA PRO A 107 -16.17 15.53 -6.75
C PRO A 107 -14.88 15.00 -7.40
N LEU A 108 -14.69 13.68 -7.41
CA LEU A 108 -13.60 13.02 -8.13
C LEU A 108 -14.09 12.60 -9.52
N LYS A 109 -13.50 13.19 -10.55
CA LYS A 109 -13.67 12.79 -11.95
C LYS A 109 -12.45 12.03 -12.44
N VAL A 110 -12.68 10.96 -13.17
CA VAL A 110 -11.62 10.14 -13.77
C VAL A 110 -11.83 10.06 -15.26
N THR A 111 -10.83 10.47 -16.03
CA THR A 111 -10.79 10.37 -17.47
C THR A 111 -10.42 8.94 -17.85
N LEU A 112 -11.38 8.24 -18.44
CA LEU A 112 -11.22 6.86 -18.90
C LEU A 112 -11.28 6.81 -20.42
N ARG A 113 -10.47 5.93 -21.01
CA ARG A 113 -10.43 5.68 -22.45
C ARG A 113 -10.89 4.26 -22.75
N LEU A 114 -12.01 4.12 -23.43
CA LEU A 114 -12.51 2.85 -23.95
C LEU A 114 -12.04 2.67 -25.38
N THR A 115 -11.20 1.66 -25.60
CA THR A 115 -10.78 1.22 -26.94
C THR A 115 -11.55 -0.03 -27.32
N VAL A 116 -12.32 0.03 -28.41
CA VAL A 116 -13.06 -1.11 -28.96
C VAL A 116 -12.31 -1.65 -30.18
N PHE A 117 -12.09 -2.96 -30.19
CA PHE A 117 -11.41 -3.67 -31.27
C PHE A 117 -12.41 -4.44 -32.11
N ASP A 118 -12.19 -4.43 -33.43
CA ASP A 118 -12.79 -5.41 -34.33
C ASP A 118 -11.80 -6.56 -34.52
N VAL A 119 -12.30 -7.78 -34.37
CA VAL A 119 -11.50 -9.00 -34.44
C VAL A 119 -11.97 -9.77 -35.66
N ASP A 120 -11.15 -9.81 -36.69
CA ASP A 120 -11.40 -10.64 -37.85
C ASP A 120 -11.19 -12.11 -37.47
N GLU A 121 -12.27 -12.89 -37.46
CA GLU A 121 -12.28 -14.30 -37.07
C GLU A 121 -11.40 -15.18 -37.97
N THR A 122 -11.06 -14.72 -39.19
CA THR A 122 -10.24 -15.48 -40.14
C THR A 122 -8.74 -15.20 -40.02
N THR A 123 -8.34 -13.96 -39.67
CA THR A 123 -6.93 -13.55 -39.62
C THR A 123 -6.41 -13.35 -38.20
N GLY A 124 -7.30 -13.23 -37.21
CA GLY A 124 -6.96 -12.94 -35.81
C GLY A 124 -6.39 -11.54 -35.59
N VAL A 125 -6.38 -10.70 -36.63
CA VAL A 125 -5.85 -9.33 -36.57
C VAL A 125 -6.86 -8.45 -35.84
N LYS A 126 -6.40 -7.79 -34.76
CA LYS A 126 -7.20 -6.81 -34.02
C LYS A 126 -7.02 -5.43 -34.64
N SER A 127 -8.07 -4.88 -35.21
CA SER A 127 -8.10 -3.50 -35.67
C SER A 127 -8.85 -2.62 -34.67
N ILE A 128 -8.42 -1.36 -34.51
CA ILE A 128 -9.11 -0.42 -33.62
C ILE A 128 -10.35 0.06 -34.36
N ARG A 129 -11.52 -0.21 -33.80
CA ARG A 129 -12.80 0.26 -34.33
C ARG A 129 -13.13 1.66 -33.84
N ASP A 130 -13.00 1.88 -32.53
CA ASP A 130 -13.40 3.13 -31.89
C ASP A 130 -12.58 3.39 -30.63
N ILE A 131 -12.34 4.67 -30.35
CA ILE A 131 -11.69 5.15 -29.13
C ILE A 131 -12.58 6.25 -28.56
N LYS A 132 -13.16 6.00 -27.39
CA LYS A 132 -13.95 6.99 -26.65
C LYS A 132 -13.24 7.36 -25.37
N GLU A 133 -12.97 8.64 -25.18
CA GLU A 133 -12.44 9.19 -23.95
C GLU A 133 -13.51 10.02 -23.26
N GLN A 134 -13.75 9.75 -21.97
CA GLN A 134 -14.79 10.43 -21.22
C GLN A 134 -14.40 10.58 -19.75
N ASP A 135 -14.76 11.73 -19.19
CA ASP A 135 -14.69 11.98 -17.75
C ASP A 135 -15.89 11.34 -17.05
N VAL A 136 -15.58 10.39 -16.17
CA VAL A 136 -16.56 9.65 -15.37
C VAL A 136 -16.47 10.15 -13.93
N TYR A 137 -17.61 10.54 -13.37
CA TYR A 137 -17.71 10.85 -11.94
C TYR A 137 -17.62 9.55 -11.12
N MET A 138 -16.59 9.46 -10.27
CA MET A 138 -16.33 8.27 -9.44
C MET A 138 -16.97 8.39 -8.05
N GLY A 139 -17.15 9.60 -7.54
CA GLY A 139 -17.69 9.85 -6.20
C GLY A 139 -17.14 11.11 -5.57
N ASP A 140 -17.65 11.47 -4.40
CA ASP A 140 -17.17 12.60 -3.61
C ASP A 140 -16.02 12.17 -2.69
N MET A 141 -14.88 12.84 -2.77
CA MET A 141 -13.70 12.61 -1.94
C MET A 141 -13.69 13.60 -0.77
N PRO A 142 -13.80 13.16 0.50
CA PRO A 142 -13.74 14.05 1.66
C PRO A 142 -12.40 14.78 1.74
N LEU A 143 -12.41 16.10 1.84
CA LEU A 143 -11.17 16.88 1.89
C LEU A 143 -10.73 17.15 3.32
N MET A 144 -9.41 17.25 3.53
CA MET A 144 -8.83 17.61 4.81
C MET A 144 -8.89 19.12 5.01
N THR A 145 -9.31 19.57 6.20
CA THR A 145 -9.30 20.98 6.59
C THR A 145 -7.86 21.46 6.87
N ALA A 146 -7.68 22.78 7.00
CA ALA A 146 -6.37 23.35 7.36
C ALA A 146 -5.79 22.82 8.69
N ASN A 147 -6.66 22.34 9.58
CA ASN A 147 -6.31 21.81 10.90
C ASN A 147 -5.97 20.31 10.90
N GLY A 148 -6.06 19.63 9.74
CA GLY A 148 -5.82 18.18 9.65
C GLY A 148 -7.03 17.32 10.05
N THR A 149 -8.23 17.89 10.03
CA THR A 149 -9.49 17.21 10.37
C THR A 149 -10.34 16.98 9.10
N PHE A 150 -11.40 16.18 9.21
CA PHE A 150 -12.39 15.96 8.15
C PHE A 150 -13.78 16.28 8.68
N VAL A 151 -14.60 17.00 7.92
CA VAL A 151 -16.01 17.22 8.27
C VAL A 151 -16.86 16.14 7.60
N VAL A 152 -17.47 15.26 8.39
CA VAL A 152 -18.35 14.19 7.91
C VAL A 152 -19.71 14.33 8.59
N ASN A 153 -20.76 14.56 7.80
CA ASN A 153 -22.13 14.82 8.27
C ASN A 153 -22.17 15.93 9.34
N GLY A 154 -21.50 17.06 9.05
CA GLY A 154 -21.37 18.23 9.92
C GLY A 154 -20.51 18.06 11.16
N THR A 155 -19.93 16.89 11.39
CA THR A 155 -19.08 16.64 12.57
C THR A 155 -17.62 16.53 12.16
N GLU A 156 -16.72 17.19 12.90
CA GLU A 156 -15.29 17.02 12.71
C GLU A 156 -14.81 15.64 13.20
N ARG A 157 -13.98 15.00 12.38
CA ARG A 157 -13.37 13.71 12.65
C ARG A 157 -11.88 13.77 12.37
N VAL A 158 -11.13 13.00 13.13
CA VAL A 158 -9.68 12.85 12.94
C VAL A 158 -9.39 11.39 12.64
N ILE A 159 -8.60 11.16 11.59
CA ILE A 159 -8.09 9.83 11.29
C ILE A 159 -6.82 9.63 12.11
N VAL A 160 -6.80 8.60 12.94
CA VAL A 160 -5.64 8.25 13.77
C VAL A 160 -4.72 7.31 13.02
N SER A 161 -3.41 7.60 13.07
CA SER A 161 -2.41 6.71 12.48
C SER A 161 -2.38 5.39 13.24
N GLN A 162 -2.55 4.29 12.50
CA GLN A 162 -2.48 2.94 13.05
C GLN A 162 -1.06 2.40 13.00
N MET A 163 -0.59 1.82 14.11
CA MET A 163 0.63 1.02 14.11
C MET A 163 0.30 -0.44 13.77
N HIS A 164 0.87 -0.95 12.69
CA HIS A 164 0.76 -2.35 12.29
C HIS A 164 2.14 -2.95 12.00
N ARG A 165 2.22 -4.28 11.93
CA ARG A 165 3.46 -4.97 11.56
C ARG A 165 3.79 -4.67 10.10
N SER A 166 5.07 -4.44 9.81
CA SER A 166 5.52 -4.31 8.43
C SER A 166 5.36 -5.64 7.69
N PRO A 167 5.09 -5.61 6.38
CA PRO A 167 5.24 -6.81 5.55
C PRO A 167 6.69 -7.30 5.61
N GLY A 168 6.87 -8.62 5.55
CA GLY A 168 8.19 -9.24 5.58
C GLY A 168 8.18 -10.63 6.21
N VAL A 169 9.39 -11.14 6.44
CA VAL A 169 9.61 -12.44 7.08
C VAL A 169 10.04 -12.20 8.52
N PHE A 170 9.30 -12.80 9.46
CA PHE A 170 9.56 -12.72 10.89
C PHE A 170 9.94 -14.10 11.41
N PHE A 171 11.04 -14.18 12.13
CA PHE A 171 11.44 -15.38 12.86
C PHE A 171 11.17 -15.17 14.35
N ASP A 172 10.49 -16.13 14.97
CA ASP A 172 10.14 -16.09 16.39
C ASP A 172 10.38 -17.46 17.03
N HIS A 173 10.42 -17.50 18.35
CA HIS A 173 10.51 -18.74 19.12
C HIS A 173 9.62 -18.69 20.36
N ASP A 174 9.05 -19.83 20.73
CA ASP A 174 8.10 -19.94 21.85
C ASP A 174 8.72 -19.76 23.25
N LYS A 175 10.05 -19.54 23.32
CA LYS A 175 10.85 -19.50 24.55
C LYS A 175 10.73 -20.77 25.41
N GLY A 176 10.46 -21.92 24.78
CA GLY A 176 10.34 -23.21 25.45
C GLY A 176 9.08 -23.36 26.30
N LYS A 177 8.07 -22.50 26.06
CA LYS A 177 6.81 -22.51 26.82
C LYS A 177 5.82 -23.56 26.33
N THR A 178 5.90 -23.98 25.07
CA THR A 178 4.88 -24.83 24.46
C THR A 178 5.10 -26.32 24.74
N HIS A 179 6.36 -26.76 24.92
CA HIS A 179 6.66 -28.16 25.18
C HIS A 179 7.30 -28.37 26.56
N ALA A 180 6.86 -29.41 27.28
CA ALA A 180 7.31 -29.70 28.65
C ALA A 180 8.82 -29.98 28.77
N SER A 181 9.49 -30.35 27.68
CA SER A 181 10.95 -30.52 27.65
C SER A 181 11.73 -29.20 27.71
N GLY A 182 11.07 -28.04 27.63
CA GLY A 182 11.70 -26.73 27.57
C GLY A 182 12.45 -26.43 26.26
N LYS A 183 12.27 -27.26 25.23
CA LYS A 183 12.90 -27.09 23.92
C LYS A 183 12.31 -25.87 23.21
N TYR A 184 13.16 -25.03 22.65
CA TYR A 184 12.73 -23.90 21.83
C TYR A 184 12.13 -24.40 20.51
N LEU A 185 10.90 -23.98 20.25
CA LEU A 185 10.24 -24.19 18.96
C LEU A 185 10.32 -22.90 18.16
N PHE A 186 11.02 -22.98 17.02
CA PHE A 186 11.16 -21.87 16.10
C PHE A 186 9.99 -21.84 15.11
N ALA A 187 9.61 -20.63 14.73
CA ALA A 187 8.62 -20.37 13.70
C ALA A 187 9.09 -19.25 12.76
N ALA A 188 8.76 -19.38 11.48
CA ALA A 188 8.95 -18.34 10.48
C ALA A 188 7.60 -17.93 9.92
N ARG A 189 7.27 -16.64 9.97
CA ARG A 189 6.02 -16.08 9.46
C ARG A 189 6.30 -15.12 8.33
N VAL A 190 5.71 -15.40 7.17
CA VAL A 190 5.72 -14.49 6.02
C VAL A 190 4.41 -13.70 6.02
N ILE A 191 4.53 -12.39 6.25
CA ILE A 191 3.41 -11.44 6.23
C ILE A 191 3.47 -10.68 4.90
N PRO A 192 2.59 -10.96 3.93
CA PRO A 192 2.53 -10.17 2.72
C PRO A 192 1.84 -8.82 2.97
N TYR A 193 2.06 -7.85 2.08
CA TYR A 193 1.33 -6.58 2.11
C TYR A 193 -0.16 -6.76 1.79
N ARG A 194 -0.48 -7.67 0.84
CA ARG A 194 -1.82 -8.12 0.51
C ARG A 194 -1.81 -9.63 0.26
N GLY A 195 -2.84 -10.33 0.71
CA GLY A 195 -3.02 -11.77 0.49
C GLY A 195 -2.79 -12.61 1.75
N SER A 196 -2.60 -13.90 1.52
CA SER A 196 -2.61 -14.93 2.55
C SER A 196 -1.30 -15.01 3.34
N TRP A 197 -1.40 -15.24 4.66
CA TRP A 197 -0.23 -15.41 5.51
C TRP A 197 0.30 -16.84 5.41
N LEU A 198 1.63 -16.97 5.42
CA LEU A 198 2.31 -18.27 5.40
C LEU A 198 3.14 -18.43 6.67
N ASP A 199 2.78 -19.41 7.48
CA ASP A 199 3.45 -19.73 8.74
C ASP A 199 4.17 -21.08 8.62
N PHE A 200 5.46 -21.11 8.94
CA PHE A 200 6.27 -22.32 9.11
C PHE A 200 6.60 -22.52 10.58
N GLU A 201 6.46 -23.74 11.07
CA GLU A 201 6.70 -24.06 12.48
C GLU A 201 7.40 -25.40 12.64
N PHE A 202 8.33 -25.47 13.60
CA PHE A 202 8.90 -26.72 14.07
C PHE A 202 8.02 -27.31 15.16
N ASP A 203 7.85 -28.63 15.14
CA ASP A 203 7.29 -29.40 16.24
C ASP A 203 8.38 -29.90 17.20
N ALA A 204 8.00 -30.37 18.39
CA ALA A 204 8.93 -30.91 19.39
C ALA A 204 9.75 -32.10 18.85
N LYS A 205 9.19 -32.83 17.89
CA LYS A 205 9.81 -33.98 17.19
C LYS A 205 10.71 -33.58 16.00
N ASP A 206 11.09 -32.31 15.88
CA ASP A 206 11.92 -31.79 14.77
C ASP A 206 11.29 -31.94 13.37
N LEU A 207 9.96 -32.02 13.31
CA LEU A 207 9.21 -32.03 12.06
C LEU A 207 8.80 -30.61 11.70
N VAL A 208 8.97 -30.26 10.42
CA VAL A 208 8.61 -28.95 9.87
C VAL A 208 7.21 -28.99 9.28
N TYR A 209 6.41 -28.01 9.64
CA TYR A 209 5.03 -27.86 9.17
C TYR A 209 4.78 -26.48 8.62
N VAL A 210 3.73 -26.38 7.82
CA VAL A 210 3.23 -25.16 7.22
C VAL A 210 1.75 -24.95 7.51
N ARG A 211 1.35 -23.69 7.67
CA ARG A 211 -0.05 -23.24 7.75
C ARG A 211 -0.24 -22.08 6.79
N ILE A 212 -1.33 -22.12 6.04
CA ILE A 212 -1.77 -21.04 5.14
C ILE A 212 -3.00 -20.41 5.78
N ASP A 213 -3.00 -19.09 5.98
CA ASP A 213 -4.08 -18.32 6.62
C ASP A 213 -4.54 -18.88 7.98
N ARG A 214 -3.58 -19.35 8.79
CA ARG A 214 -3.84 -19.96 10.11
C ARG A 214 -4.82 -21.14 10.06
N ARG A 215 -4.96 -21.80 8.90
CA ARG A 215 -5.73 -23.03 8.74
C ARG A 215 -4.96 -24.24 9.30
N ARG A 216 -5.43 -25.44 8.97
CA ARG A 216 -4.86 -26.71 9.44
C ARG A 216 -3.35 -26.81 9.16
N LYS A 217 -2.65 -27.45 10.10
CA LYS A 217 -1.23 -27.78 10.00
C LYS A 217 -1.01 -28.87 8.96
N LEU A 218 -0.15 -28.62 7.99
CA LEU A 218 0.26 -29.58 6.95
C LEU A 218 1.77 -29.81 7.03
N PRO A 219 2.28 -31.02 6.76
CA PRO A 219 3.72 -31.22 6.60
C PRO A 219 4.27 -30.28 5.52
N VAL A 220 5.47 -29.71 5.74
CA VAL A 220 6.08 -28.79 4.77
C VAL A 220 6.25 -29.44 3.39
N THR A 221 6.49 -30.75 3.37
CA THR A 221 6.61 -31.55 2.14
C THR A 221 5.37 -31.46 1.26
N THR A 222 4.16 -31.35 1.84
CA THR A 222 2.92 -31.16 1.07
C THR A 222 2.94 -29.85 0.28
N LEU A 223 3.51 -28.78 0.83
CA LEU A 223 3.70 -27.54 0.08
C LEU A 223 4.75 -27.71 -1.00
N LEU A 224 5.88 -28.36 -0.70
CA LEU A 224 6.97 -28.56 -1.65
C LEU A 224 6.53 -29.40 -2.87
N TYR A 225 5.73 -30.45 -2.66
CA TYR A 225 5.10 -31.20 -3.76
C TYR A 225 4.15 -30.36 -4.61
N ALA A 226 3.67 -29.21 -4.13
CA ALA A 226 2.84 -28.31 -4.92
C ALA A 226 3.65 -27.23 -5.66
N LEU A 227 4.93 -27.06 -5.34
CA LEU A 227 5.85 -26.15 -6.04
C LEU A 227 6.44 -26.85 -7.26
N TYR A 228 6.80 -26.08 -8.29
CA TYR A 228 7.37 -26.61 -9.53
C TYR A 228 8.64 -27.42 -9.29
N SER A 229 8.76 -28.57 -9.95
CA SER A 229 10.00 -29.35 -10.03
C SER A 229 11.09 -28.62 -10.79
N GLU A 230 12.34 -29.07 -10.67
CA GLU A 230 13.47 -28.48 -11.40
C GLU A 230 13.27 -28.63 -12.92
N GLU A 231 12.69 -29.76 -13.35
CA GLU A 231 12.31 -29.99 -14.74
C GLU A 231 11.23 -29.00 -15.21
N THR A 232 10.20 -28.79 -14.39
CA THR A 232 9.11 -27.85 -14.69
C THR A 232 9.64 -26.40 -14.77
N GLU A 233 10.54 -26.00 -13.87
CA GLU A 233 11.20 -24.69 -13.92
C GLU A 233 12.06 -24.52 -15.18
N LYS A 234 12.84 -25.54 -15.57
CA LYS A 234 13.61 -25.50 -16.82
C LYS A 234 12.71 -25.40 -18.05
N LEU A 235 11.58 -26.12 -18.05
CA LEU A 235 10.59 -26.03 -19.12
C LEU A 235 9.98 -24.64 -19.19
N ARG A 236 9.63 -24.05 -18.04
CA ARG A 236 9.10 -22.69 -17.92
C ARG A 236 10.04 -21.66 -18.52
N LEU A 237 11.31 -21.69 -18.14
CA LEU A 237 12.33 -20.77 -18.67
C LEU A 237 12.54 -20.93 -20.18
N LYS A 238 12.46 -22.16 -20.72
CA LYS A 238 12.54 -22.39 -22.17
C LYS A 238 11.32 -21.84 -22.92
N ARG A 239 10.12 -22.07 -22.38
CA ARG A 239 8.85 -21.65 -22.98
C ARG A 239 8.68 -20.13 -22.93
N GLU A 240 9.07 -19.50 -21.83
CA GLU A 240 9.10 -18.04 -21.65
C GLU A 240 10.00 -17.37 -22.70
N LYS A 241 11.19 -17.93 -22.98
CA LYS A 241 12.06 -17.47 -24.08
C LYS A 241 11.44 -17.61 -25.47
N SER A 242 10.54 -18.58 -25.65
CA SER A 242 9.81 -18.78 -26.91
C SER A 242 8.47 -18.04 -26.99
N GLY A 243 8.11 -17.25 -25.96
CA GLY A 243 6.84 -16.52 -25.90
C GLY A 243 5.60 -17.40 -25.74
N LYS A 244 5.76 -18.67 -25.30
CA LYS A 244 4.67 -19.63 -25.09
C LYS A 244 4.45 -19.86 -23.60
N GLY A 245 3.19 -20.05 -23.20
CA GLY A 245 2.83 -20.45 -21.83
C GLY A 245 3.17 -21.92 -21.55
N LEU A 246 3.12 -22.30 -20.26
CA LEU A 246 3.10 -23.71 -19.85
C LEU A 246 1.67 -24.23 -19.86
N ASP A 247 1.49 -25.45 -20.38
CA ASP A 247 0.22 -26.15 -20.27
C ASP A 247 0.08 -26.78 -18.89
N LEU A 248 -1.13 -26.77 -18.32
CA LEU A 248 -1.37 -27.27 -16.95
C LEU A 248 -0.98 -28.74 -16.76
N HIS A 249 -1.06 -29.55 -17.82
CA HIS A 249 -0.73 -30.97 -17.79
C HIS A 249 0.78 -31.25 -17.76
N GLU A 250 1.60 -30.28 -18.20
CA GLU A 250 3.06 -30.37 -18.20
C GLU A 250 3.66 -29.92 -16.86
N ILE A 251 2.85 -29.28 -16.00
CA ILE A 251 3.28 -28.81 -14.68
C ILE A 251 3.35 -29.98 -13.72
N GLN A 252 4.55 -30.25 -13.20
CA GLN A 252 4.76 -31.22 -12.14
C GLN A 252 5.34 -30.56 -10.88
N GLY A 253 4.91 -31.08 -9.74
CA GLY A 253 5.42 -30.72 -8.44
C GLY A 253 6.83 -31.29 -8.20
N MET A 254 7.54 -30.76 -7.20
CA MET A 254 8.86 -31.28 -6.81
C MET A 254 8.82 -32.78 -6.53
N THR A 255 9.82 -33.52 -7.01
CA THR A 255 9.93 -34.95 -6.75
C THR A 255 10.42 -35.24 -5.33
N LYS A 256 10.30 -36.49 -4.88
CA LYS A 256 10.82 -36.92 -3.57
C LYS A 256 12.32 -36.67 -3.46
N GLU A 257 13.04 -36.98 -4.53
CA GLU A 257 14.49 -36.88 -4.63
C GLU A 257 14.93 -35.41 -4.60
N GLU A 258 14.20 -34.52 -5.29
CA GLU A 258 14.45 -33.07 -5.26
C GLU A 258 14.22 -32.49 -3.86
N ILE A 259 13.12 -32.87 -3.21
CA ILE A 259 12.81 -32.43 -1.86
C ILE A 259 13.88 -32.92 -0.88
N LEU A 260 14.28 -34.19 -0.96
CA LEU A 260 15.31 -34.74 -0.09
C LEU A 260 16.70 -34.16 -0.37
N GLY A 261 17.01 -33.77 -1.61
CA GLY A 261 18.28 -33.13 -1.95
C GLY A 261 18.41 -31.68 -1.47
N ALA A 262 17.30 -31.04 -1.08
CA ALA A 262 17.28 -29.66 -0.58
C ALA A 262 17.55 -29.55 0.93
N PHE A 263 17.52 -30.66 1.68
CA PHE A 263 17.75 -30.74 3.13
C PHE A 263 18.97 -31.60 3.44
#